data_AF-A0AAU7DL66-F1
#
_entry.id   AF-A0AAU7DL66-F1
#
_cell.length_a   1.000
_cell.length_b   1.000
_cell.length_c   1.000
_cell.angle_alpha   90.00
_cell.angle_beta   90.00
_cell.angle_gamma   90.00
#
_symmetry.space_group_name_H-M   'P 1'
#
loop_
_entity.id
_entity.type
_entity.pdbx_description
1 polymer ?
#
loop_
_entity_poly.entity_id
_entity_poly.type
_entity_poly.pdbx_seq_one_letter_code
_entity_poly.pdbx_strand_id
1 'polypeptide(L)'
;MNPIIAPSPLNGSFEATEQNACSEIPLFTRYSLNPILNRDNWPYPINSVFNAGAVRLADGETLLLCRVEDRRGLSHLCAARSANGIDGWHVDQEPTLAANPHEYPEEIWGIEDPRITYVPELEQYAVAYTSFSRGGPGVSLALTRDFRSFERFGVIMPPEDKDAALLPRRINGHWAMIHRPVTTLGAHMWISYSPDLRHWGSHKIILEARRGGWWDANKIGLCSPPIETAKGWLTIYHGVRNTASGSIYRLGLALFDLDRPDVCLERGDSWMFGPEAPYERSGDVSDVVFPCGQTIGADGDTINLYYGAADSCMAMATGSIRALLAWLQKHPSADQLAGR
;
A
#
# COMPACT_ATOMS: atom_id res chain seq x y z
N MET A 1 42.30 57.31 31.51
CA MET A 1 41.66 58.22 30.53
C MET A 1 42.28 57.92 29.17
N ASN A 2 41.52 57.25 28.30
CA ASN A 2 41.78 56.85 26.91
C ASN A 2 43.06 56.01 26.62
N PRO A 3 43.09 55.15 25.56
CA PRO A 3 42.21 55.16 24.39
C PRO A 3 41.59 53.80 24.00
N ILE A 4 40.58 53.94 23.14
CA ILE A 4 39.88 52.94 22.34
C ILE A 4 40.90 52.17 21.47
N ILE A 5 40.87 50.84 21.55
CA ILE A 5 41.59 49.93 20.65
C ILE A 5 40.55 49.29 19.74
N ALA A 6 40.68 49.53 18.44
CA ALA A 6 39.89 48.88 17.40
C ALA A 6 40.20 47.38 17.33
N PRO A 7 39.21 46.49 17.10
CA PRO A 7 39.50 45.08 16.89
C PRO A 7 40.06 44.83 15.48
N SER A 8 41.16 44.08 15.43
CA SER A 8 41.78 43.55 14.20
C SER A 8 40.84 42.63 13.42
N PRO A 9 40.97 42.55 12.07
CA PRO A 9 40.23 41.59 11.27
C PRO A 9 40.82 40.19 11.46
N LEU A 10 40.02 39.27 12.00
CA LEU A 10 40.30 37.83 11.92
C LEU A 10 39.91 37.36 10.52
N ASN A 11 40.92 37.25 9.65
CA ASN A 11 40.84 36.43 8.44
C ASN A 11 40.73 34.96 8.86
N GLY A 12 39.49 34.49 8.99
CA GLY A 12 39.14 33.08 9.01
C GLY A 12 38.19 32.83 7.86
N SER A 13 38.71 32.31 6.75
CA SER A 13 37.90 31.74 5.67
C SER A 13 37.13 30.56 6.26
N PHE A 14 35.88 30.79 6.65
CA PHE A 14 34.90 29.72 6.74
C PHE A 14 34.61 29.30 5.31
N GLU A 15 35.38 28.34 4.80
CA GLU A 15 34.91 27.48 3.73
C GLU A 15 33.58 26.91 4.20
N ALA A 16 32.49 27.37 3.59
CA ALA A 16 31.23 26.69 3.65
C ALA A 16 31.51 25.30 3.07
N THR A 17 31.67 24.31 3.95
CA THR A 17 31.49 22.92 3.57
C THR A 17 30.08 22.87 2.99
N GLU A 18 29.99 22.79 1.67
CA GLU A 18 28.79 22.36 0.98
C GLU A 18 28.38 21.07 1.67
N GLN A 19 27.39 21.20 2.55
CA GLN A 19 26.59 20.06 2.93
C GLN A 19 26.07 19.55 1.60
N ASN A 20 26.64 18.42 1.16
CA ASN A 20 26.02 17.54 0.19
C ASN A 20 24.64 17.19 0.76
N ALA A 21 23.69 18.10 0.58
CA ALA A 21 22.29 17.77 0.53
C ALA A 21 22.19 16.86 -0.70
N CYS A 22 22.39 15.56 -0.45
CA CYS A 22 22.05 14.53 -1.39
C CYS A 22 20.53 14.64 -1.55
N SER A 23 20.09 15.54 -2.44
CA SER A 23 18.73 15.54 -2.94
C SER A 23 18.64 14.30 -3.81
N GLU A 24 18.54 13.13 -3.18
CA GLU A 24 18.17 11.92 -3.88
C GLU A 24 16.89 12.24 -4.65
N ILE A 25 16.91 11.98 -5.95
CA ILE A 25 15.75 12.17 -6.81
C ILE A 25 14.61 11.36 -6.19
N PRO A 26 13.43 11.97 -5.94
CA PRO A 26 12.34 11.26 -5.29
C PRO A 26 11.93 10.04 -6.12
N LEU A 27 11.81 8.88 -5.47
CA LEU A 27 11.45 7.63 -6.13
C LEU A 27 10.01 7.63 -6.71
N PHE A 28 9.16 8.46 -6.12
CA PHE A 28 7.80 8.73 -6.58
C PHE A 28 7.58 10.23 -6.71
N THR A 29 7.04 10.64 -7.85
CA THR A 29 6.63 12.02 -8.12
C THR A 29 5.12 12.13 -7.98
N ARG A 30 4.63 12.95 -7.05
CA ARG A 30 3.20 13.21 -6.87
C ARG A 30 2.62 13.84 -8.13
N TYR A 31 1.42 13.42 -8.51
CA TYR A 31 0.67 14.11 -9.55
C TYR A 31 0.32 15.53 -9.10
N SER A 32 0.57 16.51 -9.97
CA SER A 32 0.49 17.93 -9.63
C SER A 32 -0.93 18.41 -9.34
N LEU A 33 -1.95 17.72 -9.85
CA LEU A 33 -3.37 18.03 -9.61
C LEU A 33 -4.01 17.10 -8.60
N ASN A 34 -3.24 16.42 -7.75
CA ASN A 34 -3.81 15.69 -6.61
C ASN A 34 -4.65 16.63 -5.71
N PRO A 35 -5.70 16.09 -5.06
CA PRO A 35 -6.18 14.71 -5.12
C PRO A 35 -6.93 14.38 -6.43
N ILE A 36 -6.81 13.14 -6.92
CA ILE A 36 -7.47 12.67 -8.16
C ILE A 36 -8.94 12.32 -7.96
N LEU A 37 -9.33 11.90 -6.75
CA LEU A 37 -10.73 11.66 -6.36
C LEU A 37 -10.94 12.11 -4.92
N ASN A 38 -12.09 12.72 -4.66
CA ASN A 38 -12.56 13.09 -3.34
C ASN A 38 -14.10 12.92 -3.28
N ARG A 39 -14.70 13.33 -2.14
CA ARG A 39 -16.13 13.18 -1.90
C ARG A 39 -17.04 13.81 -2.97
N ASP A 40 -16.59 14.89 -3.61
CA ASP A 40 -17.38 15.65 -4.58
C ASP A 40 -17.51 14.92 -5.93
N ASN A 41 -16.69 13.88 -6.14
CA ASN A 41 -16.79 13.02 -7.32
C ASN A 41 -17.89 11.95 -7.20
N TRP A 42 -18.49 11.76 -6.01
CA TRP A 42 -19.42 10.65 -5.77
C TRP A 42 -20.87 11.02 -6.09
N PRO A 43 -21.63 10.15 -6.79
CA PRO A 43 -23.02 10.42 -7.16
C PRO A 43 -24.02 10.22 -6.01
N TYR A 44 -23.56 9.75 -4.84
CA TYR A 44 -24.36 9.56 -3.64
C TYR A 44 -23.63 10.08 -2.40
N PRO A 45 -24.33 10.33 -1.27
CA PRO A 45 -23.71 10.91 -0.09
C PRO A 45 -22.67 10.00 0.56
N ILE A 46 -21.44 10.48 0.66
CA ILE A 46 -20.32 9.80 1.35
C ILE A 46 -19.61 10.74 2.33
N ASN A 47 -18.82 10.17 3.24
CA ASN A 47 -17.88 10.90 4.08
C ASN A 47 -16.57 11.15 3.30
N SER A 48 -15.88 10.07 2.94
CA SER A 48 -14.54 10.06 2.35
C SER A 48 -14.35 8.89 1.37
N VAL A 49 -13.33 9.00 0.51
CA VAL A 49 -12.92 7.95 -0.45
C VAL A 49 -11.40 7.83 -0.47
N PHE A 50 -10.88 6.62 -0.27
CA PHE A 50 -9.45 6.38 -0.10
C PHE A 50 -9.12 4.88 -0.34
N ASN A 51 -7.85 4.50 -0.17
CA ASN A 51 -7.36 3.12 -0.14
C ASN A 51 -7.87 2.19 -1.26
N ALA A 52 -7.82 2.66 -2.51
CA ALA A 52 -8.31 1.89 -3.65
C ALA A 52 -7.35 0.78 -4.10
N GLY A 53 -7.89 -0.40 -4.38
CA GLY A 53 -7.24 -1.37 -5.25
C GLY A 53 -7.24 -0.87 -6.69
N ALA A 54 -6.22 -1.20 -7.48
CA ALA A 54 -6.08 -0.68 -8.83
C ALA A 54 -5.69 -1.78 -9.81
N VAL A 55 -6.24 -1.73 -11.02
CA VAL A 55 -5.91 -2.67 -12.10
C VAL A 55 -6.12 -2.03 -13.47
N ARG A 56 -5.33 -2.45 -14.47
CA ARG A 56 -5.64 -2.19 -15.89
C ARG A 56 -6.57 -3.29 -16.41
N LEU A 57 -7.70 -2.88 -16.97
CA LEU A 57 -8.66 -3.77 -17.60
C LEU A 57 -8.20 -4.16 -19.01
N ALA A 58 -8.82 -5.20 -19.57
CA ALA A 58 -8.49 -5.73 -20.89
C ALA A 58 -8.76 -4.75 -22.04
N ASP A 59 -9.70 -3.82 -21.84
CA ASP A 59 -10.00 -2.73 -22.78
C ASP A 59 -9.01 -1.54 -22.68
N GLY A 60 -8.07 -1.59 -21.73
CA GLY A 60 -7.04 -0.59 -21.52
C GLY A 60 -7.39 0.46 -20.46
N GLU A 61 -8.64 0.51 -19.98
CA GLU A 61 -9.03 1.41 -18.89
C GLU A 61 -8.33 1.04 -17.58
N THR A 62 -8.11 2.02 -16.73
CA THR A 62 -7.75 1.79 -15.33
C THR A 62 -9.01 1.76 -14.48
N LEU A 63 -9.15 0.72 -13.68
CA LEU A 63 -10.16 0.62 -12.64
C LEU A 63 -9.51 0.82 -11.27
N LEU A 64 -10.10 1.72 -10.48
CA LEU A 64 -9.89 1.82 -9.04
C LEU A 64 -11.11 1.25 -8.34
N LEU A 65 -10.92 0.26 -7.47
CA LEU A 65 -11.96 -0.21 -6.55
C LEU A 65 -11.74 0.49 -5.22
N CYS A 66 -12.36 1.65 -5.05
CA CYS A 66 -12.13 2.53 -3.92
C CYS A 66 -12.83 2.04 -2.66
N ARG A 67 -12.17 2.15 -1.50
CA ARG A 67 -12.88 2.15 -0.22
C ARG A 67 -13.60 3.49 -0.09
N VAL A 68 -14.88 3.40 0.22
CA VAL A 68 -15.75 4.55 0.42
C VAL A 68 -16.38 4.41 1.78
N GLU A 69 -16.24 5.43 2.62
CA GLU A 69 -16.88 5.46 3.93
C GLU A 69 -18.13 6.34 3.86
N ASP A 70 -19.25 5.83 4.36
CA ASP A 70 -20.49 6.60 4.48
C ASP A 70 -20.51 7.47 5.74
N ARG A 71 -21.53 8.33 5.88
CA ARG A 71 -21.66 9.23 7.04
C ARG A 71 -22.04 8.52 8.36
N ARG A 72 -22.22 7.19 8.34
CA ARG A 72 -22.42 6.35 9.53
C ARG A 72 -21.09 5.73 9.99
N GLY A 73 -20.01 5.90 9.22
CA GLY A 73 -18.70 5.27 9.46
C GLY A 73 -18.61 3.84 8.93
N LEU A 74 -19.52 3.42 8.05
CA LEU A 74 -19.49 2.08 7.44
C LEU A 74 -18.88 2.17 6.05
N SER A 75 -17.92 1.28 5.76
CA SER A 75 -17.23 1.24 4.47
C SER A 75 -17.85 0.23 3.50
N HIS A 76 -17.85 0.58 2.22
CA HIS A 76 -18.13 -0.29 1.07
C HIS A 76 -17.10 -0.04 -0.03
N LEU A 77 -17.12 -0.86 -1.09
CA LEU A 77 -16.24 -0.67 -2.24
C LEU A 77 -17.01 -0.15 -3.45
N CYS A 78 -16.43 0.84 -4.14
CA CYS A 78 -17.03 1.46 -5.32
C CYS A 78 -15.98 1.67 -6.40
N ALA A 79 -16.29 1.23 -7.63
CA ALA A 79 -15.39 1.34 -8.76
C ALA A 79 -15.45 2.75 -9.37
N ALA A 80 -14.28 3.25 -9.74
CA ALA A 80 -14.07 4.40 -10.60
C ALA A 80 -13.21 3.96 -11.79
N ARG A 81 -13.61 4.30 -13.01
CA ARG A 81 -12.92 3.92 -14.25
C ARG A 81 -12.39 5.15 -14.98
N SER A 82 -11.19 5.07 -15.53
CA SER A 82 -10.57 6.13 -16.32
C SER A 82 -9.79 5.54 -17.49
N ALA A 83 -9.94 6.14 -18.67
CA ALA A 83 -9.22 5.72 -19.87
C ALA A 83 -7.69 5.87 -19.75
N ASN A 84 -7.22 6.88 -18.98
CA ASN A 84 -5.79 7.15 -18.81
C ASN A 84 -5.26 6.80 -17.41
N GLY A 85 -6.15 6.56 -16.44
CA GLY A 85 -5.79 6.31 -15.04
C GLY A 85 -5.34 7.57 -14.29
N ILE A 86 -5.63 8.76 -14.81
CA ILE A 86 -5.21 10.05 -14.22
C ILE A 86 -6.44 10.90 -13.90
N ASP A 87 -7.30 11.12 -14.89
CA ASP A 87 -8.46 12.00 -14.83
C ASP A 87 -9.67 11.39 -15.54
N GLY A 88 -10.76 12.17 -15.69
CA GLY A 88 -11.96 11.72 -16.41
C GLY A 88 -12.66 10.52 -15.77
N TRP A 89 -12.53 10.37 -14.45
CA TRP A 89 -13.05 9.22 -13.71
C TRP A 89 -14.57 9.11 -13.78
N HIS A 90 -15.06 7.95 -14.21
CA HIS A 90 -16.45 7.56 -14.15
C HIS A 90 -16.70 6.65 -12.94
N VAL A 91 -17.42 7.17 -11.94
CA VAL A 91 -17.77 6.47 -10.71
C VAL A 91 -19.09 5.72 -10.88
N ASP A 92 -19.14 4.47 -10.41
CA ASP A 92 -20.37 3.68 -10.39
C ASP A 92 -21.48 4.41 -9.60
N GLN A 93 -22.72 4.31 -10.08
CA GLN A 93 -23.86 5.04 -9.50
C GLN A 93 -24.28 4.50 -8.13
N GLU A 94 -23.90 3.27 -7.82
CA GLU A 94 -24.18 2.55 -6.58
C GLU A 94 -22.91 1.81 -6.15
N PRO A 95 -22.79 1.38 -4.87
CA PRO A 95 -21.69 0.55 -4.41
C PRO A 95 -21.47 -0.68 -5.31
N THR A 96 -20.27 -0.79 -5.90
CA THR A 96 -19.87 -1.95 -6.72
C THR A 96 -19.81 -3.23 -5.90
N LEU A 97 -19.34 -3.15 -4.66
CA LEU A 97 -19.41 -4.21 -3.67
C LEU A 97 -19.87 -3.62 -2.35
N ALA A 98 -21.13 -3.85 -1.99
CA ALA A 98 -21.65 -3.56 -0.66
C ALA A 98 -21.33 -4.72 0.31
N ALA A 99 -21.22 -4.39 1.60
CA ALA A 99 -21.22 -5.37 2.68
C ALA A 99 -22.56 -6.13 2.70
N ASN A 100 -22.51 -7.43 2.96
CA ASN A 100 -23.67 -8.31 3.07
C ASN A 100 -23.64 -9.11 4.39
N PRO A 101 -23.89 -8.47 5.54
CA PRO A 101 -23.83 -9.13 6.85
C PRO A 101 -24.87 -10.22 7.08
N HIS A 102 -25.87 -10.35 6.19
CA HIS A 102 -26.83 -11.44 6.27
C HIS A 102 -26.20 -12.79 5.87
N GLU A 103 -25.40 -12.80 4.80
CA GLU A 103 -24.71 -14.01 4.33
C GLU A 103 -23.26 -14.10 4.82
N TYR A 104 -22.64 -12.95 5.09
CA TYR A 104 -21.25 -12.81 5.55
C TYR A 104 -21.21 -11.95 6.82
N PRO A 105 -21.58 -12.50 7.99
CA PRO A 105 -21.70 -11.75 9.26
C PRO A 105 -20.44 -10.96 9.66
N GLU A 106 -19.28 -11.37 9.15
CA GLU A 106 -17.99 -10.74 9.36
C GLU A 106 -17.87 -9.36 8.66
N GLU A 107 -18.86 -8.95 7.87
CA GLU A 107 -18.92 -7.66 7.18
C GLU A 107 -19.84 -6.64 7.89
N ILE A 108 -20.29 -6.92 9.11
CA ILE A 108 -21.29 -6.09 9.82
C ILE A 108 -20.88 -4.63 10.05
N TRP A 109 -19.58 -4.33 10.07
CA TRP A 109 -19.04 -2.97 10.17
C TRP A 109 -18.43 -2.45 8.87
N GLY A 110 -18.66 -3.16 7.76
CA GLY A 110 -18.22 -2.77 6.43
C GLY A 110 -17.05 -3.60 5.90
N ILE A 111 -16.63 -3.23 4.71
CA ILE A 111 -15.52 -3.85 3.97
C ILE A 111 -14.52 -2.78 3.51
N GLU A 112 -13.23 -3.09 3.58
CA GLU A 112 -12.16 -2.08 3.47
C GLU A 112 -10.98 -2.54 2.60
N ASP A 113 -10.24 -1.55 2.09
CA ASP A 113 -8.87 -1.65 1.57
C ASP A 113 -8.61 -2.83 0.61
N PRO A 114 -9.30 -2.90 -0.55
CA PRO A 114 -9.18 -4.02 -1.46
C PRO A 114 -7.84 -4.00 -2.21
N ARG A 115 -7.27 -5.18 -2.42
CA ARG A 115 -6.13 -5.42 -3.33
C ARG A 115 -6.61 -6.32 -4.46
N ILE A 116 -6.30 -5.94 -5.70
CA ILE A 116 -6.78 -6.62 -6.91
C ILE A 116 -5.60 -7.31 -7.59
N THR A 117 -5.71 -8.62 -7.79
CA THR A 117 -4.74 -9.39 -8.59
C THR A 117 -5.48 -10.08 -9.73
N TYR A 118 -5.07 -9.85 -10.98
CA TYR A 118 -5.52 -10.70 -12.08
C TYR A 118 -4.81 -12.07 -12.00
N VAL A 119 -5.60 -13.14 -12.04
CA VAL A 119 -5.12 -14.53 -11.94
C VAL A 119 -5.35 -15.23 -13.28
N PRO A 120 -4.32 -15.38 -14.13
CA PRO A 120 -4.48 -15.93 -15.48
C PRO A 120 -5.05 -17.35 -15.50
N GLU A 121 -4.66 -18.23 -14.56
CA GLU A 121 -5.18 -19.60 -14.47
C GLU A 121 -6.70 -19.66 -14.26
N LEU A 122 -7.28 -18.64 -13.61
CA LEU A 122 -8.72 -18.56 -13.32
C LEU A 122 -9.47 -17.67 -14.32
N GLU A 123 -8.74 -16.90 -15.12
CA GLU A 123 -9.27 -15.83 -15.97
C GLU A 123 -10.17 -14.85 -15.18
N GLN A 124 -9.76 -14.56 -13.95
CA GLN A 124 -10.52 -13.77 -12.98
C GLN A 124 -9.61 -12.81 -12.21
N TYR A 125 -10.20 -11.74 -11.71
CA TYR A 125 -9.61 -10.87 -10.71
C TYR A 125 -9.93 -11.42 -9.32
N ALA A 126 -8.88 -11.68 -8.54
CA ALA A 126 -8.98 -11.92 -7.12
C ALA A 126 -8.96 -10.58 -6.37
N VAL A 127 -9.99 -10.34 -5.57
CA VAL A 127 -10.11 -9.17 -4.69
C VAL A 127 -9.97 -9.65 -3.26
N ALA A 128 -8.79 -9.42 -2.68
CA ALA A 128 -8.58 -9.61 -1.24
C ALA A 128 -8.93 -8.30 -0.53
N TYR A 129 -9.79 -8.35 0.48
CA TYR A 129 -10.27 -7.16 1.19
C TYR A 129 -10.45 -7.47 2.68
N THR A 130 -10.55 -6.42 3.50
CA THR A 130 -10.81 -6.58 4.92
C THR A 130 -12.32 -6.60 5.15
N SER A 131 -12.84 -7.63 5.82
CA SER A 131 -14.20 -7.62 6.41
C SER A 131 -14.08 -7.25 7.88
N PHE A 132 -14.83 -6.25 8.33
CA PHE A 132 -14.76 -5.78 9.71
C PHE A 132 -15.99 -6.16 10.52
N SER A 133 -15.73 -6.82 11.67
CA SER A 133 -16.78 -7.30 12.57
C SER A 133 -16.37 -7.25 14.03
N ARG A 134 -17.29 -7.73 14.89
CA ARG A 134 -17.10 -7.85 16.34
C ARG A 134 -15.85 -8.64 16.74
N GLY A 135 -15.41 -9.58 15.92
CA GLY A 135 -14.19 -10.36 16.14
C GLY A 135 -12.90 -9.62 15.78
N GLY A 136 -13.00 -8.40 15.25
CA GLY A 136 -11.91 -7.67 14.64
C GLY A 136 -11.92 -7.76 13.11
N PRO A 137 -10.93 -7.16 12.45
CA PRO A 137 -10.76 -7.24 11.00
C PRO A 137 -10.27 -8.63 10.58
N GLY A 138 -10.89 -9.20 9.55
CA GLY A 138 -10.45 -10.45 8.91
C GLY A 138 -10.20 -10.25 7.42
N VAL A 139 -9.38 -11.12 6.84
CA VAL A 139 -9.12 -11.12 5.39
C VAL A 139 -10.19 -11.95 4.69
N SER A 140 -10.90 -11.30 3.77
CA SER A 140 -11.87 -11.93 2.88
C SER A 140 -11.39 -11.95 1.44
N LEU A 141 -11.96 -12.87 0.66
CA LEU A 141 -11.67 -13.03 -0.76
C LEU A 141 -12.96 -13.02 -1.58
N ALA A 142 -12.92 -12.37 -2.73
CA ALA A 142 -13.92 -12.51 -3.78
C ALA A 142 -13.26 -12.64 -5.15
N LEU A 143 -13.89 -13.37 -6.06
CA LEU A 143 -13.48 -13.47 -7.46
C LEU A 143 -14.48 -12.74 -8.35
N THR A 144 -14.00 -12.03 -9.36
CA THR A 144 -14.83 -11.36 -10.36
C THR A 144 -14.19 -11.40 -11.74
N ARG A 145 -15.01 -11.31 -12.80
CA ARG A 145 -14.54 -11.15 -14.19
C ARG A 145 -14.73 -9.72 -14.70
N ASP A 146 -15.65 -8.98 -14.09
CA ASP A 146 -16.23 -7.76 -14.67
C ASP A 146 -16.40 -6.60 -13.67
N PHE A 147 -16.11 -6.82 -12.38
CA PHE A 147 -16.41 -5.88 -11.30
C PHE A 147 -17.89 -5.47 -11.26
N ARG A 148 -18.78 -6.42 -11.55
CA ARG A 148 -20.24 -6.29 -11.40
C ARG A 148 -20.81 -7.48 -10.63
N SER A 149 -20.32 -8.67 -10.95
CA SER A 149 -20.64 -9.92 -10.27
C SER A 149 -19.45 -10.42 -9.47
N PHE A 150 -19.70 -10.88 -8.24
CA PHE A 150 -18.65 -11.34 -7.33
C PHE A 150 -19.02 -12.70 -6.73
N GLU A 151 -18.14 -13.69 -6.92
CA GLU A 151 -18.16 -14.91 -6.13
C GLU A 151 -17.42 -14.62 -4.82
N ARG A 152 -18.17 -14.46 -3.73
CA ARG A 152 -17.61 -14.18 -2.40
C ARG A 152 -17.27 -15.48 -1.68
N PHE A 153 -16.04 -15.59 -1.22
CA PHE A 153 -15.57 -16.68 -0.37
C PHE A 153 -15.84 -16.38 1.12
N GLY A 154 -16.04 -15.10 1.46
CA GLY A 154 -16.09 -14.62 2.84
C GLY A 154 -14.68 -14.55 3.44
N VAL A 155 -14.61 -14.57 4.77
CA VAL A 155 -13.34 -14.56 5.51
C VAL A 155 -12.59 -15.86 5.29
N ILE A 156 -11.35 -15.75 4.82
CA ILE A 156 -10.44 -16.87 4.52
C ILE A 156 -9.23 -16.93 5.46
N MET A 157 -8.95 -15.87 6.22
CA MET A 157 -7.96 -15.86 7.31
C MET A 157 -8.59 -15.36 8.62
N PRO A 158 -8.25 -15.97 9.76
CA PRO A 158 -8.84 -15.58 11.04
C PRO A 158 -8.42 -14.17 11.48
N PRO A 159 -9.31 -13.39 12.13
CA PRO A 159 -8.96 -12.09 12.70
C PRO A 159 -8.04 -12.23 13.93
N GLU A 160 -7.24 -11.23 14.30
CA GLU A 160 -7.07 -9.94 13.60
C GLU A 160 -6.07 -10.06 12.45
N ASP A 161 -6.51 -9.74 11.23
CA ASP A 161 -5.70 -9.83 10.02
C ASP A 161 -6.14 -8.77 8.98
N LYS A 162 -5.18 -8.25 8.21
CA LYS A 162 -5.35 -7.19 7.21
C LYS A 162 -4.30 -7.31 6.10
N ASP A 163 -4.31 -6.35 5.19
CA ASP A 163 -3.22 -6.09 4.25
C ASP A 163 -2.89 -7.27 3.34
N ALA A 164 -3.95 -7.91 2.82
CA ALA A 164 -3.81 -9.13 2.05
C ALA A 164 -3.82 -8.91 0.53
N ALA A 165 -2.99 -9.68 -0.17
CA ALA A 165 -3.09 -9.83 -1.63
C ALA A 165 -2.67 -11.23 -2.07
N LEU A 166 -3.39 -11.77 -3.06
CA LEU A 166 -3.04 -13.02 -3.72
C LEU A 166 -1.90 -12.77 -4.73
N LEU A 167 -0.95 -13.69 -4.83
CA LEU A 167 0.02 -13.71 -5.93
C LEU A 167 -0.66 -14.17 -7.23
N PRO A 168 -0.23 -13.67 -8.40
CA PRO A 168 -0.96 -13.88 -9.67
C PRO A 168 -0.90 -15.32 -10.20
N ARG A 169 -0.06 -16.17 -9.60
CA ARG A 169 0.12 -17.57 -9.99
C ARG A 169 0.43 -18.44 -8.77
N ARG A 170 0.27 -19.75 -8.95
CA ARG A 170 0.67 -20.74 -7.96
C ARG A 170 2.19 -20.74 -7.76
N ILE A 171 2.60 -21.01 -6.53
CA ILE A 171 3.98 -21.23 -6.08
C ILE A 171 4.07 -22.68 -5.62
N ASN A 172 4.87 -23.50 -6.30
CA ASN A 172 5.01 -24.93 -6.02
C ASN A 172 3.64 -25.65 -5.91
N GLY A 173 2.74 -25.38 -6.86
CA GLY A 173 1.41 -25.99 -6.95
C GLY A 173 0.33 -25.38 -6.03
N HIS A 174 0.69 -24.41 -5.17
CA HIS A 174 -0.23 -23.81 -4.21
C HIS A 174 -0.48 -22.34 -4.53
N TRP A 175 -1.69 -21.86 -4.26
CA TRP A 175 -1.96 -20.44 -4.15
C TRP A 175 -1.18 -19.85 -2.99
N ALA A 176 -0.71 -18.61 -3.14
CA ALA A 176 0.09 -17.93 -2.13
C ALA A 176 -0.47 -16.52 -1.90
N MET A 177 -0.63 -16.15 -0.63
CA MET A 177 -1.19 -14.87 -0.21
C MET A 177 -0.28 -14.23 0.82
N ILE A 178 0.09 -12.98 0.58
CA ILE A 178 0.73 -12.14 1.60
C ILE A 178 -0.38 -11.48 2.41
N HIS A 179 -0.22 -11.38 3.73
CA HIS A 179 -1.19 -10.83 4.68
C HIS A 179 -0.50 -10.40 5.98
N ARG A 180 -1.26 -9.93 6.98
CA ARG A 180 -0.72 -9.28 8.18
C ARG A 180 -1.57 -9.62 9.41
N PRO A 181 -1.42 -10.83 9.96
CA PRO A 181 -2.03 -11.18 11.23
C PRO A 181 -1.36 -10.37 12.36
N VAL A 182 -2.17 -10.00 13.36
CA VAL A 182 -1.68 -9.40 14.60
C VAL A 182 -1.53 -10.50 15.64
N THR A 183 -0.31 -10.69 16.13
CA THR A 183 0.00 -11.71 17.14
C THR A 183 0.65 -11.06 18.36
N THR A 184 0.91 -11.86 19.40
CA THR A 184 1.69 -11.41 20.56
C THR A 184 3.11 -10.97 20.23
N LEU A 185 3.65 -11.38 19.08
CA LEU A 185 4.98 -10.98 18.60
C LEU A 185 4.96 -9.59 17.93
N GLY A 186 3.80 -9.20 17.42
CA GLY A 186 3.56 -7.95 16.71
C GLY A 186 2.77 -8.16 15.41
N ALA A 187 2.74 -7.08 14.64
CA ALA A 187 2.03 -6.97 13.37
C ALA A 187 3.06 -6.98 12.22
N HIS A 188 3.47 -8.19 11.85
CA HIS A 188 4.49 -8.49 10.82
C HIS A 188 3.81 -8.87 9.49
N MET A 189 4.55 -8.86 8.38
CA MET A 189 4.05 -9.41 7.12
C MET A 189 4.30 -10.92 7.07
N TRP A 190 3.26 -11.65 6.67
CA TRP A 190 3.26 -13.10 6.54
C TRP A 190 2.91 -13.52 5.11
N ILE A 191 3.28 -14.74 4.77
CA ILE A 191 2.77 -15.45 3.60
C ILE A 191 2.13 -16.75 4.03
N SER A 192 1.05 -17.12 3.35
CA SER A 192 0.30 -18.36 3.56
C SER A 192 -0.01 -19.01 2.24
N TYR A 193 -0.21 -20.33 2.26
CA TYR A 193 -0.43 -21.14 1.07
C TYR A 193 -1.75 -21.90 1.14
N SER A 194 -2.38 -22.11 -0.01
CA SER A 194 -3.64 -22.83 -0.12
C SER A 194 -3.69 -23.72 -1.37
N PRO A 195 -4.26 -24.93 -1.30
CA PRO A 195 -4.50 -25.75 -2.49
C PRO A 195 -5.71 -25.26 -3.32
N ASP A 196 -6.66 -24.53 -2.71
CA ASP A 196 -8.02 -24.34 -3.24
C ASP A 196 -8.64 -22.94 -2.99
N LEU A 197 -7.85 -21.97 -2.52
CA LEU A 197 -8.28 -20.60 -2.13
C LEU A 197 -9.19 -20.51 -0.90
N ARG A 198 -9.53 -21.64 -0.27
CA ARG A 198 -10.44 -21.71 0.89
C ARG A 198 -9.69 -22.12 2.14
N HIS A 199 -8.86 -23.15 2.05
CA HIS A 199 -8.12 -23.69 3.17
C HIS A 199 -6.69 -23.18 3.13
N TRP A 200 -6.35 -22.30 4.06
CA TRP A 200 -5.04 -21.66 4.14
C TRP A 200 -4.20 -22.23 5.28
N GLY A 201 -2.93 -22.43 5.01
CA GLY A 201 -1.96 -23.01 5.95
C GLY A 201 -0.53 -22.62 5.59
N SER A 202 0.44 -23.33 6.19
CA SER A 202 1.88 -23.11 5.93
C SER A 202 2.30 -21.65 6.12
N HIS A 203 1.76 -21.01 7.16
CA HIS A 203 1.97 -19.61 7.49
C HIS A 203 3.43 -19.35 7.86
N LYS A 204 4.05 -18.33 7.26
CA LYS A 204 5.43 -17.92 7.52
C LYS A 204 5.53 -16.40 7.64
N ILE A 205 6.26 -15.91 8.64
CA ILE A 205 6.68 -14.50 8.66
C ILE A 205 7.69 -14.31 7.53
N ILE A 206 7.47 -13.30 6.68
CA ILE A 206 8.37 -12.95 5.57
C ILE A 206 9.10 -11.64 5.82
N LEU A 207 8.53 -10.76 6.63
CA LEU A 207 9.15 -9.49 7.03
C LEU A 207 8.70 -9.12 8.42
N GLU A 208 9.65 -8.85 9.32
CA GLU A 208 9.34 -8.39 10.66
C GLU A 208 9.28 -6.86 10.73
N ALA A 209 8.24 -6.30 11.38
CA ALA A 209 8.28 -4.91 11.82
C ALA A 209 9.53 -4.66 12.65
N ARG A 210 10.23 -3.55 12.38
CA ARG A 210 11.38 -3.15 13.18
C ARG A 210 10.91 -2.67 14.57
N ARG A 211 11.86 -2.31 15.45
CA ARG A 211 11.56 -1.84 16.81
C ARG A 211 12.25 -0.51 17.10
N GLY A 212 11.86 0.17 18.17
CA GLY A 212 12.51 1.42 18.57
C GLY A 212 12.19 2.59 17.64
N GLY A 213 13.22 3.38 17.28
CA GLY A 213 13.05 4.64 16.54
C GLY A 213 12.82 4.53 15.03
N TRP A 214 12.76 3.30 14.49
CA TRP A 214 12.59 3.06 13.06
C TRP A 214 11.24 3.58 12.54
N TRP A 215 11.22 3.97 11.28
CA TRP A 215 10.01 4.51 10.64
C TRP A 215 8.93 3.42 10.42
N ASP A 216 9.36 2.18 10.26
CA ASP A 216 8.57 0.96 10.14
C ASP A 216 8.62 0.13 11.43
N ALA A 217 8.77 0.82 12.56
CA ALA A 217 8.56 0.24 13.88
C ALA A 217 7.06 -0.05 14.11
N ASN A 218 6.71 -0.70 15.23
CA ASN A 218 5.34 -1.00 15.66
C ASN A 218 4.57 -1.99 14.76
N LYS A 219 4.20 -1.59 13.54
CA LYS A 219 3.53 -2.45 12.57
C LYS A 219 3.94 -2.13 11.15
N ILE A 220 3.96 -3.18 10.33
CA ILE A 220 4.11 -3.11 8.88
C ILE A 220 2.97 -3.89 8.22
N GLY A 221 2.76 -3.67 6.93
CA GLY A 221 1.78 -4.42 6.14
C GLY A 221 1.95 -4.17 4.66
N LEU A 222 1.45 -5.10 3.84
CA LEU A 222 1.47 -4.95 2.39
C LEU A 222 0.67 -3.71 1.98
N CYS A 223 1.21 -2.90 1.07
CA CYS A 223 0.43 -1.86 0.44
C CYS A 223 -0.41 -2.48 -0.68
N SER A 224 0.25 -2.81 -1.77
CA SER A 224 -0.37 -3.24 -3.00
C SER A 224 0.19 -4.58 -3.47
N PRO A 225 -0.48 -5.30 -4.39
CA PRO A 225 0.01 -6.59 -4.87
C PRO A 225 1.48 -6.51 -5.32
N PRO A 226 2.34 -7.48 -4.94
CA PRO A 226 3.74 -7.47 -5.35
C PRO A 226 3.90 -7.46 -6.87
N ILE A 227 4.88 -6.70 -7.37
CA ILE A 227 5.20 -6.61 -8.79
C ILE A 227 6.16 -7.74 -9.13
N GLU A 228 5.77 -8.64 -10.04
CA GLU A 228 6.66 -9.67 -10.56
C GLU A 228 7.74 -9.03 -11.44
N THR A 229 9.01 -9.29 -11.12
CA THR A 229 10.15 -8.83 -11.93
C THR A 229 11.14 -9.98 -12.13
N ALA A 230 12.05 -9.83 -13.10
CA ALA A 230 13.13 -10.81 -13.29
C ALA A 230 14.08 -10.95 -12.09
N LYS A 231 14.07 -9.99 -11.14
CA LYS A 231 14.88 -10.05 -9.91
C LYS A 231 14.12 -10.64 -8.71
N GLY A 232 12.81 -10.84 -8.83
CA GLY A 232 11.94 -11.25 -7.72
C GLY A 232 10.66 -10.40 -7.61
N TRP A 233 9.92 -10.61 -6.53
CA TRP A 233 8.70 -9.88 -6.20
C TRP A 233 9.04 -8.55 -5.53
N LEU A 234 9.01 -7.47 -6.31
CA LEU A 234 9.18 -6.11 -5.79
C LEU A 234 7.91 -5.72 -5.01
N THR A 235 8.10 -5.47 -3.71
CA THR A 235 7.00 -5.27 -2.77
C THR A 235 7.09 -3.88 -2.14
N ILE A 236 6.00 -3.12 -2.28
CA ILE A 236 5.79 -1.86 -1.55
C ILE A 236 5.04 -2.21 -0.28
N TYR A 237 5.59 -1.84 0.87
CA TYR A 237 4.95 -2.04 2.17
C TYR A 237 4.87 -0.74 2.94
N HIS A 238 3.88 -0.62 3.82
CA HIS A 238 3.79 0.50 4.74
C HIS A 238 4.44 0.16 6.08
N GLY A 239 4.96 1.17 6.74
CA GLY A 239 5.49 1.11 8.09
C GLY A 239 4.94 2.25 8.94
N VAL A 240 4.72 1.97 10.22
CA VAL A 240 3.95 2.85 11.11
C VAL A 240 4.75 3.29 12.31
N ARG A 241 5.25 4.52 12.30
CA ARG A 241 5.90 5.08 13.48
C ARG A 241 4.89 5.75 14.40
N ASN A 242 4.82 5.31 15.65
CA ASN A 242 4.04 6.01 16.67
C ASN A 242 4.82 7.22 17.21
N THR A 243 4.12 8.34 17.33
CA THR A 243 4.62 9.60 17.91
C THR A 243 3.64 10.09 18.98
N ALA A 244 3.95 11.21 19.63
CA ALA A 244 3.04 11.83 20.59
C ALA A 244 1.74 12.36 19.96
N SER A 245 1.73 12.61 18.64
CA SER A 245 0.57 13.14 17.91
C SER A 245 -0.22 12.07 17.16
N GLY A 246 0.14 10.80 17.30
CA GLY A 246 -0.48 9.68 16.59
C GLY A 246 0.52 8.87 15.78
N SER A 247 0.02 8.13 14.80
CA SER A 247 0.82 7.26 13.95
C SER A 247 1.15 7.96 12.63
N ILE A 248 2.37 7.80 12.14
CA ILE A 248 2.77 8.27 10.80
C ILE A 248 2.96 7.05 9.90
N TYR A 249 2.27 7.02 8.77
CA TYR A 249 2.37 5.93 7.79
C TYR A 249 3.27 6.36 6.64
N ARG A 250 4.31 5.56 6.37
CA ARG A 250 5.26 5.78 5.28
C ARG A 250 5.45 4.48 4.50
N LEU A 251 6.01 4.57 3.30
CA LEU A 251 6.23 3.44 2.40
C LEU A 251 7.71 3.07 2.32
N GLY A 252 7.99 1.78 2.28
CA GLY A 252 9.31 1.23 2.01
C GLY A 252 9.25 0.12 0.96
N LEU A 253 10.42 -0.43 0.67
CA LEU A 253 10.60 -1.44 -0.36
C LEU A 253 11.23 -2.70 0.21
N ALA A 254 10.78 -3.85 -0.29
CA ALA A 254 11.42 -5.13 -0.12
C ALA A 254 11.36 -5.92 -1.44
N LEU A 255 12.33 -6.81 -1.64
CA LEU A 255 12.38 -7.73 -2.77
C LEU A 255 12.37 -9.15 -2.21
N PHE A 256 11.43 -9.97 -2.66
CA PHE A 256 11.33 -11.38 -2.29
C PHE A 256 11.71 -12.28 -3.47
N ASP A 257 12.21 -13.47 -3.19
CA ASP A 257 12.61 -14.44 -4.21
C ASP A 257 11.42 -14.90 -5.06
N LEU A 258 11.63 -15.06 -6.37
CA LEU A 258 10.57 -15.33 -7.34
C LEU A 258 9.89 -16.69 -7.14
N ASP A 259 10.67 -17.71 -6.78
CA ASP A 259 10.23 -19.10 -6.62
C ASP A 259 9.98 -19.45 -5.15
N ARG A 260 10.64 -18.73 -4.24
CA ARG A 260 10.46 -18.82 -2.78
C ARG A 260 10.08 -17.46 -2.20
N PRO A 261 8.84 -16.96 -2.43
CA PRO A 261 8.40 -15.64 -1.97
C PRO A 261 8.39 -15.48 -0.44
N ASP A 262 8.60 -16.56 0.31
CA ASP A 262 8.88 -16.53 1.74
C ASP A 262 10.31 -16.09 2.12
N VAL A 263 11.20 -15.90 1.13
CA VAL A 263 12.58 -15.46 1.32
C VAL A 263 12.74 -13.99 0.89
N CYS A 264 13.01 -13.12 1.86
CA CYS A 264 13.37 -11.72 1.59
C CYS A 264 14.83 -11.63 1.11
N LEU A 265 15.03 -11.16 -0.12
CA LEU A 265 16.35 -10.98 -0.74
C LEU A 265 16.97 -9.63 -0.35
N GLU A 266 16.17 -8.56 -0.41
CA GLU A 266 16.57 -7.18 -0.14
C GLU A 266 15.46 -6.45 0.62
N ARG A 267 15.80 -5.60 1.58
CA ARG A 267 14.88 -4.67 2.27
C ARG A 267 15.54 -3.32 2.39
N GLY A 268 14.83 -2.24 2.07
CA GLY A 268 15.34 -0.87 2.26
C GLY A 268 15.59 -0.52 3.73
N ASP A 269 16.63 0.27 4.00
CA ASP A 269 16.97 0.81 5.32
C ASP A 269 16.21 2.11 5.69
N SER A 270 15.45 2.66 4.75
CA SER A 270 14.74 3.93 4.90
C SER A 270 13.40 3.89 4.18
N TRP A 271 12.53 4.85 4.47
CA TRP A 271 11.28 5.02 3.75
C TRP A 271 11.54 5.80 2.46
N MET A 272 10.76 5.52 1.43
CA MET A 272 10.88 6.15 0.10
C MET A 272 9.76 7.15 -0.20
N PHE A 273 8.65 7.09 0.54
CA PHE A 273 7.49 7.93 0.32
C PHE A 273 6.71 8.09 1.63
N GLY A 274 6.23 9.30 1.92
CA GLY A 274 5.54 9.62 3.18
C GLY A 274 4.76 10.93 3.07
N PRO A 275 3.95 11.28 4.07
CA PRO A 275 3.06 12.45 4.02
C PRO A 275 3.82 13.78 4.06
N GLU A 276 3.64 14.60 3.03
CA GLU A 276 4.28 15.89 2.83
C GLU A 276 3.27 16.95 2.37
N ALA A 277 2.38 16.60 1.43
CA ALA A 277 1.40 17.53 0.91
C ALA A 277 0.26 17.78 1.91
N PRO A 278 -0.42 18.95 1.86
CA PRO A 278 -1.50 19.27 2.79
C PRO A 278 -2.61 18.20 2.86
N TYR A 279 -2.98 17.62 1.71
CA TYR A 279 -4.00 16.56 1.62
C TYR A 279 -3.53 15.20 2.19
N GLU A 280 -2.23 15.03 2.44
CA GLU A 280 -1.65 13.82 3.08
C GLU A 280 -1.47 14.00 4.59
N ARG A 281 -1.38 15.26 5.05
CA ARG A 281 -1.14 15.61 6.45
C ARG A 281 -2.42 15.91 7.23
N SER A 282 -3.49 16.28 6.53
CA SER A 282 -4.76 16.65 7.14
C SER A 282 -5.93 15.90 6.51
N GLY A 283 -6.74 15.28 7.36
CA GLY A 283 -7.92 14.49 7.01
C GLY A 283 -8.48 13.82 8.27
N ASP A 284 -9.28 12.78 8.11
CA ASP A 284 -9.83 12.02 9.25
C ASP A 284 -8.72 11.30 10.02
N VAL A 285 -7.64 10.91 9.33
CA VAL A 285 -6.41 10.36 9.94
C VAL A 285 -5.18 11.11 9.39
N SER A 286 -4.66 12.07 10.14
CA SER A 286 -3.48 12.85 9.76
C SER A 286 -2.21 12.01 9.55
N ASP A 287 -1.31 12.53 8.72
CA ASP A 287 0.02 11.97 8.43
C ASP A 287 -0.01 10.53 7.88
N VAL A 288 -0.89 10.28 6.90
CA VAL A 288 -1.08 8.98 6.25
C VAL A 288 -0.98 9.08 4.72
N VAL A 289 -0.14 8.21 4.15
CA VAL A 289 -0.20 7.80 2.75
C VAL A 289 -0.35 6.27 2.71
N PHE A 290 -1.39 5.76 2.03
CA PHE A 290 -1.74 4.34 2.08
C PHE A 290 -2.19 3.80 0.71
N PRO A 291 -1.28 3.24 -0.10
CA PRO A 291 -1.64 2.58 -1.35
C PRO A 291 -2.20 1.18 -1.14
N CYS A 292 -3.24 0.84 -1.88
CA CYS A 292 -3.77 -0.52 -2.01
C CYS A 292 -3.62 -1.08 -3.43
N GLY A 293 -3.19 -0.27 -4.40
CA GLY A 293 -3.07 -0.69 -5.79
C GLY A 293 -2.14 0.19 -6.62
N GLN A 294 -1.63 -0.40 -7.69
CA GLN A 294 -0.83 0.26 -8.70
C GLN A 294 -1.17 -0.29 -10.09
N THR A 295 -0.95 0.51 -11.12
CA THR A 295 -0.90 0.02 -12.50
C THR A 295 0.50 0.17 -13.08
N ILE A 296 0.87 -0.76 -13.96
CA ILE A 296 2.12 -0.72 -14.69
C ILE A 296 1.86 -0.13 -16.09
N GLY A 297 2.74 0.76 -16.53
CA GLY A 297 2.71 1.36 -17.85
C GLY A 297 2.97 0.36 -18.96
N ALA A 298 2.60 0.71 -20.19
CA ALA A 298 2.84 -0.13 -21.36
C ALA A 298 4.35 -0.32 -21.66
N ASP A 299 5.21 0.54 -21.09
CA ASP A 299 6.66 0.42 -21.12
C ASP A 299 7.22 -0.68 -20.20
N GLY A 300 6.36 -1.28 -19.35
CA GLY A 300 6.75 -2.30 -18.37
C GLY A 300 7.59 -1.76 -17.21
N ASP A 301 7.67 -0.44 -17.03
CA ASP A 301 8.53 0.19 -16.03
C ASP A 301 7.81 1.28 -15.22
N THR A 302 6.97 2.09 -15.86
CA THR A 302 6.24 3.16 -15.18
C THR A 302 5.24 2.56 -14.20
N ILE A 303 5.26 3.04 -12.95
CA ILE A 303 4.28 2.69 -11.92
C ILE A 303 3.38 3.90 -11.70
N ASN A 304 2.07 3.73 -11.86
CA ASN A 304 1.07 4.66 -11.32
C ASN A 304 0.59 4.10 -9.99
N LEU A 305 1.05 4.69 -8.89
CA LEU A 305 0.72 4.29 -7.52
C LEU A 305 -0.48 5.11 -7.03
N TYR A 306 -1.58 4.44 -6.73
CA TYR A 306 -2.80 5.07 -6.21
C TYR A 306 -2.86 4.88 -4.70
N TYR A 307 -2.97 5.99 -3.96
CA TYR A 307 -2.92 5.96 -2.51
C TYR A 307 -4.02 6.80 -1.86
N GLY A 308 -4.55 6.28 -0.76
CA GLY A 308 -5.34 7.08 0.17
C GLY A 308 -4.45 8.10 0.86
N ALA A 309 -4.93 9.33 0.99
CA ALA A 309 -4.24 10.42 1.67
C ALA A 309 -5.09 10.90 2.85
N ALA A 310 -4.50 10.83 4.03
CA ALA A 310 -5.13 11.17 5.31
C ALA A 310 -6.54 10.57 5.54
N ASP A 311 -6.79 9.36 5.02
CA ASP A 311 -8.10 8.67 5.01
C ASP A 311 -9.27 9.56 4.53
N SER A 312 -8.99 10.45 3.56
CA SER A 312 -9.95 11.49 3.13
C SER A 312 -10.18 11.52 1.61
N CYS A 313 -9.11 11.32 0.84
CA CYS A 313 -9.14 11.39 -0.62
C CYS A 313 -8.18 10.37 -1.26
N MET A 314 -8.33 10.15 -2.57
CA MET A 314 -7.38 9.41 -3.38
C MET A 314 -6.44 10.36 -4.08
N ALA A 315 -5.16 10.01 -4.06
CA ALA A 315 -4.10 10.69 -4.76
C ALA A 315 -3.28 9.69 -5.58
N MET A 316 -2.46 10.19 -6.50
CA MET A 316 -1.62 9.37 -7.36
C MET A 316 -0.19 9.91 -7.43
N ALA A 317 0.77 9.00 -7.54
CA ALA A 317 2.17 9.33 -7.79
C ALA A 317 2.75 8.38 -8.84
N THR A 318 3.72 8.86 -9.61
CA THR A 318 4.40 8.08 -10.65
C THR A 318 5.82 7.71 -10.24
N GLY A 319 6.24 6.48 -10.54
CA GLY A 319 7.58 5.96 -10.25
C GLY A 319 8.07 5.01 -11.35
N SER A 320 9.24 4.41 -11.16
CA SER A 320 9.84 3.46 -12.11
C SER A 320 10.30 2.19 -11.39
N ILE A 321 9.89 1.00 -11.86
CA ILE A 321 10.33 -0.29 -11.34
C ILE A 321 11.85 -0.37 -11.30
N ARG A 322 12.52 0.02 -12.39
CA ARG A 322 13.99 0.03 -12.49
C ARG A 322 14.62 0.96 -11.46
N ALA A 323 14.05 2.14 -11.23
CA ALA A 323 14.55 3.07 -10.21
C ALA A 323 14.40 2.49 -8.80
N LEU A 324 13.24 1.90 -8.47
CA LEU A 324 13.00 1.26 -7.18
C LEU A 324 13.97 0.10 -6.93
N LEU A 325 14.19 -0.77 -7.93
CA LEU A 325 15.16 -1.87 -7.84
C LEU A 325 16.59 -1.36 -7.70
N ALA A 326 16.97 -0.31 -8.43
CA ALA A 326 18.31 0.28 -8.33
C ALA A 326 18.55 0.94 -6.97
N TRP A 327 17.51 1.53 -6.38
CA TRP A 327 17.58 2.11 -5.04
C TRP A 327 17.73 1.05 -3.97
N LEU A 328 16.95 -0.04 -4.02
CA LEU A 328 17.07 -1.17 -3.08
C LEU A 328 18.49 -1.74 -3.03
N GLN A 329 19.12 -1.91 -4.20
CA GLN A 329 20.48 -2.43 -4.31
C GLN A 329 21.54 -1.52 -3.68
N LYS A 330 21.27 -0.21 -3.61
CA LYS A 330 22.18 0.78 -3.02
C LYS A 330 21.92 1.01 -1.53
N HIS A 331 20.72 0.72 -1.05
CA HIS A 331 20.26 0.97 0.32
C HIS A 331 19.81 -0.31 1.04
N PRO A 332 20.65 -1.37 1.09
CA PRO A 332 20.28 -2.61 1.77
C PRO A 332 20.24 -2.39 3.29
N SER A 333 19.21 -2.94 3.94
CA SER A 333 19.10 -2.99 5.40
C SER A 333 20.30 -3.70 6.01
N ALA A 334 20.91 -3.08 7.03
CA ALA A 334 22.05 -3.66 7.75
C ALA A 334 21.75 -5.06 8.33
N ASP A 335 20.49 -5.32 8.71
CA ASP A 335 20.03 -6.62 9.22
C ASP A 335 20.27 -7.78 8.23
N GLN A 336 20.39 -7.51 6.92
CA GLN A 336 20.69 -8.53 5.90
C GLN A 336 22.19 -8.79 5.72
N LEU A 337 23.05 -7.87 6.15
CA LEU A 337 24.51 -8.03 6.09
C LEU A 337 25.05 -8.92 7.22
N ALA A 338 24.31 -9.04 8.32
CA ALA A 338 24.70 -9.85 9.48
C ALA A 338 24.41 -11.36 9.31
N GLY A 339 23.69 -11.75 8.24
CA GLY A 339 23.26 -13.14 7.99
C GLY A 339 23.78 -13.78 6.70
N ARG A 340 24.78 -13.17 6.04
CA ARG A 340 25.46 -13.75 4.87
C ARG A 340 26.84 -14.29 5.21
#